data_AF-A0A2D7SNE1-F1
#
_entry.id   AF-A0A2D7SNE1-F1
#
_cell.length_a   1.000
_cell.length_b   1.000
_cell.length_c   1.000
_cell.angle_alpha   90.00
_cell.angle_beta   90.00
_cell.angle_gamma   90.00
#
_symmetry.space_group_name_H-M   'P 1'
#
loop_
_entity.id
_entity.type
_entity.pdbx_description
1 polymer ?
#
loop_
_entity_poly.entity_id
_entity_poly.type
_entity_poly.pdbx_seq_one_letter_code
_entity_poly.pdbx_strand_id
1 'polypeptide(L)' 'MTQKEVFGRGQTLEKAIHDHGLPIILVAAGSGSSVEITEPSEISSKTDEICDKAAVMGNGIVIKDE' A
#
# COMPACT_ATOMS: atom_id res chain seq x y z
N MET A 1 5.90 -11.02 -10.92
CA MET A 1 4.90 -10.38 -10.03
C MET A 1 5.00 -11.02 -8.67
N THR A 2 5.57 -10.29 -7.70
CA THR A 2 5.71 -10.75 -6.32
C THR A 2 4.67 -10.02 -5.50
N GLN A 3 3.80 -10.76 -4.80
CA GLN A 3 2.75 -10.17 -3.95
C GLN A 3 3.22 -10.21 -2.50
N LYS A 4 3.34 -9.05 -1.85
CA LYS A 4 3.67 -8.95 -0.42
C LYS A 4 2.48 -8.39 0.33
N GLU A 5 1.91 -9.19 1.24
CA GLU A 5 0.82 -8.77 2.11
C GLU A 5 1.38 -8.05 3.34
N VAL A 6 1.02 -6.79 3.51
CA VAL A 6 1.36 -5.99 4.68
C VAL A 6 0.10 -5.80 5.51
N PHE A 7 0.15 -6.34 6.73
CA PHE A 7 -0.93 -6.24 7.69
C PHE A 7 -0.68 -5.05 8.61
N GLY A 8 -1.47 -4.00 8.45
CA GLY A 8 -1.53 -2.88 9.40
C GLY A 8 -1.02 -1.54 8.86
N ARG A 9 -1.43 -0.49 9.57
CA ARG A 9 -1.12 0.92 9.31
C ARG A 9 0.29 1.31 9.73
N GLY A 10 0.81 2.36 9.11
CA GLY A 10 1.98 3.11 9.56
C GLY A 10 3.32 2.59 9.03
N GLN A 11 4.38 2.77 9.82
CA GLN A 11 5.79 2.61 9.42
C GLN A 11 6.13 1.28 8.73
N THR A 12 5.39 0.19 8.98
CA THR A 12 5.62 -1.10 8.32
C THR A 12 5.31 -1.06 6.83
N LEU A 13 4.28 -0.31 6.43
CA LEU A 13 3.87 -0.19 5.02
C LEU A 13 4.79 0.76 4.25
N GLU A 14 5.12 1.92 4.82
CA GLU A 14 6.10 2.84 4.23
C GLU A 14 7.45 2.14 4.06
N LYS A 15 7.91 1.42 5.08
CA LYS A 15 9.14 0.64 5.00
C LYS A 15 9.07 -0.43 3.91
N ALA A 16 7.94 -1.11 3.75
CA ALA A 16 7.75 -2.12 2.70
C ALA A 16 7.76 -1.50 1.29
N ILE A 17 7.20 -0.31 1.11
CA ILE A 17 7.27 0.46 -0.14
C ILE A 17 8.71 0.85 -0.44
N HIS A 18 9.44 1.35 0.56
CA HIS A 18 10.87 1.69 0.42
C HIS A 18 11.75 0.47 0.11
N ASP A 19 11.42 -0.71 0.65
CA ASP A 19 12.12 -1.98 0.42
C ASP A 19 11.86 -2.54 -0.98
N HIS A 20 10.66 -2.36 -1.52
CA HIS A 20 10.29 -2.78 -2.87
C HIS A 20 10.82 -1.84 -3.96
N GLY A 21 10.77 -0.53 -3.72
CA GLY A 21 11.11 0.48 -4.72
C GLY A 21 9.88 0.98 -5.49
N LEU A 22 10.07 2.06 -6.24
CA LEU A 22 9.01 2.73 -7.01
C LEU A 22 9.25 2.51 -8.52
N PRO A 23 8.19 2.47 -9.35
CA PRO A 23 6.77 2.63 -9.00
C PRO A 23 6.15 1.37 -8.37
N ILE A 24 5.10 1.55 -7.56
CA ILE A 24 4.43 0.44 -6.87
C ILE A 24 2.93 0.65 -6.76
N ILE A 25 2.15 -0.45 -6.72
CA ILE A 25 0.70 -0.39 -6.57
C ILE A 25 0.30 -0.98 -5.22
N LEU A 26 -0.34 -0.16 -4.38
CA LEU A 26 -0.97 -0.59 -3.14
C LEU A 26 -2.43 -0.93 -3.41
N VAL A 27 -2.89 -2.08 -2.93
CA VAL A 27 -4.26 -2.56 -3.08
C VAL A 27 -4.84 -2.84 -1.70
N ALA A 28 -5.98 -2.23 -1.38
CA ALA A 28 -6.73 -2.59 -0.18
C ALA A 28 -7.42 -3.94 -0.45
N ALA A 29 -6.98 -4.99 0.25
CA ALA A 29 -7.53 -6.32 0.08
C ALA A 29 -9.06 -6.29 0.29
N GLY A 30 -9.82 -7.00 -0.54
CA GLY A 30 -11.28 -7.06 -0.43
C GLY A 30 -12.06 -5.78 -0.76
N SER A 31 -11.40 -4.62 -0.96
CA SER A 31 -12.08 -3.36 -1.32
C SER A 31 -12.17 -3.13 -2.83
N GLY A 32 -11.26 -3.72 -3.62
CA GLY A 32 -11.09 -3.37 -5.02
C GLY A 32 -10.47 -1.98 -5.26
N SER A 33 -10.10 -1.26 -4.19
CA SER A 33 -9.39 0.01 -4.28
C SER A 33 -7.89 -0.23 -4.44
N SER A 34 -7.27 0.52 -5.34
CA SER A 34 -5.82 0.55 -5.53
C SER A 34 -5.32 1.99 -5.67
N VAL A 35 -4.12 2.25 -5.17
CA VAL A 35 -3.38 3.49 -5.38
C VAL A 35 -1.99 3.15 -5.91
N GLU A 36 -1.55 3.87 -6.93
CA GLU A 36 -0.21 3.74 -7.49
C GLU A 36 0.67 4.82 -6.90
N ILE A 37 1.88 4.49 -6.45
CA ILE A 37 2.88 5.44 -5.96
C ILE A 37 4.04 5.41 -6.96
N THR A 38 4.32 6.56 -7.57
CA THR A 38 5.44 6.70 -8.52
C THR A 38 6.57 7.56 -7.96
N GLU A 39 6.27 8.42 -6.98
CA GLU A 39 7.25 9.31 -6.35
C GLU A 39 7.33 9.13 -4.82
N PRO A 40 8.52 9.31 -4.19
CA PRO A 40 8.67 9.17 -2.74
C PRO A 40 7.83 10.16 -1.92
N SER A 41 7.58 11.35 -2.47
CA SER A 41 6.72 12.38 -1.87
C SER A 41 5.26 11.93 -1.72
N GLU A 42 4.82 11.01 -2.59
CA GLU A 42 3.45 10.49 -2.57
C GLU A 42 3.27 9.35 -1.56
N ILE A 43 4.36 8.73 -1.07
CA ILE A 43 4.32 7.56 -0.19
C ILE A 43 3.41 7.84 0.99
N SER A 44 3.70 8.82 1.84
CA SER A 44 2.92 9.07 3.05
C SER A 44 1.43 9.33 2.73
N SER A 45 1.15 10.23 1.79
CA SER A 45 -0.23 10.61 1.42
C SER A 45 -1.05 9.43 0.88
N LYS A 46 -0.51 8.69 -0.10
CA LYS A 46 -1.21 7.55 -0.72
C LYS A 46 -1.31 6.36 0.22
N THR A 47 -0.31 6.18 1.09
CA THR A 47 -0.31 5.13 2.11
C THR A 47 -1.42 5.38 3.13
N ASP A 48 -1.58 6.62 3.61
CA ASP A 48 -2.70 7.00 4.49
C ASP A 48 -4.05 6.78 3.80
N GLU A 49 -4.21 7.22 2.55
CA GLU A 49 -5.45 7.06 1.78
C GLU A 49 -5.89 5.59 1.65
N ILE A 50 -4.98 4.70 1.24
CA ILE A 50 -5.30 3.27 1.11
C ILE A 50 -5.48 2.61 2.47
N CYS A 51 -4.78 3.09 3.49
CA CYS A 51 -4.96 2.66 4.87
C CYS A 51 -6.32 3.04 5.45
N ASP A 52 -6.86 4.22 5.16
CA ASP A 52 -8.23 4.60 5.51
C ASP A 52 -9.22 3.64 4.87
N LYS A 53 -9.06 3.35 3.57
CA LYS A 53 -9.94 2.43 2.83
C LYS A 53 -9.87 0.99 3.37
N ALA A 54 -8.66 0.50 3.66
CA ALA A 54 -8.45 -0.84 4.20
C ALA A 54 -8.96 -0.99 5.64
N ALA A 55 -8.75 0.02 6.49
CA ALA A 55 -9.19 0.03 7.89
C ALA A 55 -10.71 -0.01 8.04
N VAL A 56 -11.45 0.71 7.19
CA VAL A 56 -12.92 0.69 7.18
C VAL A 56 -13.49 -0.71 6.94
N MET A 57 -12.76 -1.55 6.19
CA MET A 57 -13.20 -2.92 5.88
C MET A 57 -12.55 -4.02 6.75
N GLY A 58 -11.65 -3.66 7.67
CA GLY A 58 -10.90 -4.64 8.47
C GLY A 58 -9.91 -5.49 7.67
N ASN A 59 -9.51 -5.02 6.49
CA ASN A 59 -8.69 -5.78 5.54
C ASN A 59 -7.22 -5.34 5.57
N GLY A 60 -6.31 -6.24 5.14
CA GLY A 60 -4.89 -5.95 4.94
C GLY A 60 -4.61 -5.15 3.67
N ILE A 61 -3.37 -4.68 3.51
CA ILE A 61 -2.91 -3.98 2.30
C ILE A 61 -1.96 -4.89 1.56
N VAL A 62 -2.15 -4.98 0.25
CA VAL A 62 -1.33 -5.79 -0.65
C VAL A 62 -0.47 -4.87 -1.48
N ILE A 63 0.82 -5.16 -1.52
CA ILE A 63 1.77 -4.51 -2.40
C ILE A 63 1.92 -5.35 -3.66
N LYS A 64 1.72 -4.73 -4.83
CA LYS A 64 1.97 -5.32 -6.14
C LYS A 64 3.08 -4.53 -6.86
N ASP A 65 4.17 -5.24 -7.16
CA ASP A 65 5.15 -4.84 -8.16
C ASP A 65 4.62 -5.13 -9.56
N GLU A 66 4.78 -4.18 -10.48
CA GLU A 66 4.59 -4.41 -11.92
C GLU A 66 5.77 -5.22 -12.50
#